data_AF-A0A0G4EUS4-F1
#
_entry.id   AF-A0A0G4EUS4-F1
#
_cell.length_a   1.000
_cell.length_b   1.000
_cell.length_c   1.000
_cell.angle_alpha   90.00
_cell.angle_beta   90.00
_cell.angle_gamma   90.00
#
_symmetry.space_group_name_H-M   'P 1'
#
loop_
_entity.id
_entity.type
_entity.pdbx_description
1 polymer ?
#
loop_
_entity_poly.entity_id
_entity_poly.type
_entity_poly.pdbx_seq_one_letter_code
_entity_poly.pdbx_strand_id
1 'polypeptide(L)'
;MSSLSGSREAPLLGSSDQRVGRPRSSLLRVLTFSQAEDDQDLLARYSSDAFGESVTELPPFGGENLYAATEDPVELYTRQPYASNASLVSVHQLASSARRNTILNKGVQYELRTNNPKALAFLQSSWGVLVQLFVFAVCVNVQAFTPNVGAYAKFIPETGKKGQPFFDGVVMASANVFSLVLMIIISTVADGWKGFAACLNPREIITMAPPALLYGVGDCLQLISLSYADPALVQIISQSKMVATALLCRFALGRPLMALQWLLLVTMSINLYTYVQIDLLFGSEAAAKMGQAAAAAATQNQIVGISLLILRVVLTTPGGVLSDYLFKQTKRPFYIQLAQTMFSTVTASVIVAVIQFWKGDLWHKGIFGGIDCGGVTPCGWNPRVIFLVVWYALRTGINCLLMKRLDCVWKGIADTVATLFVYIYAITIFGEAPGKGADLKVALILAIIVTVVSYVLTKVDVSQQQQTNGSERFPASKPAAVVSEKHPPPRPQTVDV
;
A
#
# COMPACT_ATOMS: atom_id res chain seq x y z
N MET A 1 54.22 -50.85 -31.69
CA MET A 1 53.27 -51.96 -31.84
C MET A 1 51.88 -51.34 -31.71
N SER A 2 51.24 -51.03 -32.85
CA SER A 2 50.13 -51.80 -33.48
C SER A 2 48.77 -51.51 -32.82
N SER A 3 47.72 -51.02 -33.49
CA SER A 3 47.43 -50.68 -34.90
C SER A 3 46.25 -49.68 -34.92
N LEU A 4 46.23 -48.56 -35.65
CA LEU A 4 46.04 -48.34 -37.10
C LEU A 4 44.68 -48.78 -37.71
N SER A 5 44.09 -47.86 -38.50
CA SER A 5 42.88 -47.94 -39.36
C SER A 5 41.50 -47.97 -38.65
N GLY A 6 40.43 -47.35 -39.19
CA GLY A 6 40.36 -46.47 -40.36
C GLY A 6 38.98 -45.79 -40.56
N SER A 7 39.03 -44.54 -41.03
CA SER A 7 38.26 -43.91 -42.12
C SER A 7 36.88 -44.46 -42.55
N ARG A 8 35.82 -43.62 -42.51
CA ARG A 8 35.25 -42.92 -43.70
C ARG A 8 33.89 -42.18 -43.46
N GLU A 9 33.77 -41.04 -44.14
CA GLU A 9 32.61 -40.47 -44.88
C GLU A 9 31.24 -40.18 -44.19
N ALA A 10 30.80 -38.93 -44.36
CA ALA A 10 29.41 -38.44 -44.36
C ALA A 10 28.79 -38.62 -45.78
N PRO A 11 27.54 -38.22 -46.15
CA PRO A 11 26.63 -37.26 -45.48
C PRO A 11 25.08 -37.47 -45.65
N LEU A 12 24.32 -36.44 -45.25
CA LEU A 12 22.98 -35.99 -45.72
C LEU A 12 21.64 -36.55 -45.15
N LEU A 13 20.78 -35.57 -44.81
CA LEU A 13 19.31 -35.46 -44.93
C LEU A 13 18.37 -36.37 -44.10
N GLY A 14 17.47 -35.74 -43.34
CA GLY A 14 16.29 -36.37 -42.75
C GLY A 14 15.60 -35.53 -41.66
N SER A 15 14.58 -34.74 -42.02
CA SER A 15 13.78 -33.95 -41.06
C SER A 15 12.83 -34.83 -40.22
N SER A 16 12.66 -34.53 -38.93
CA SER A 16 11.50 -34.98 -38.15
C SER A 16 11.17 -34.01 -37.01
N ASP A 17 9.93 -33.55 -37.01
CA ASP A 17 9.32 -32.64 -36.02
C ASP A 17 9.14 -33.36 -34.66
N GLN A 18 9.59 -32.77 -33.55
CA GLN A 18 9.10 -33.12 -32.21
C GLN A 18 8.99 -31.89 -31.31
N ARG A 19 7.81 -31.27 -31.33
CA ARG A 19 7.39 -30.26 -30.36
C ARG A 19 7.08 -30.91 -29.01
N VAL A 20 8.03 -30.89 -28.08
CA VAL A 20 7.75 -31.24 -26.68
C VAL A 20 7.16 -30.01 -25.97
N GLY A 21 5.85 -30.07 -25.69
CA GLY A 21 5.13 -28.98 -25.02
C GLY A 21 5.59 -28.78 -23.57
N ARG A 22 5.90 -27.53 -23.20
CA ARG A 22 6.09 -27.13 -21.78
C ARG A 22 4.77 -26.57 -21.21
N PRO A 23 4.47 -26.83 -19.92
CA PRO A 23 3.15 -26.56 -19.34
C PRO A 23 2.86 -25.07 -19.11
N ARG A 24 1.57 -24.75 -19.07
CA ARG A 24 1.05 -23.41 -18.78
C ARG A 24 1.29 -23.02 -17.31
N SER A 25 1.90 -21.86 -17.07
CA SER A 25 1.92 -21.18 -15.76
C SER A 25 1.73 -19.66 -15.92
N SER A 26 0.60 -19.29 -16.54
CA SER A 26 0.25 -17.91 -16.92
C SER A 26 -0.57 -17.18 -15.84
N LEU A 27 0.09 -16.72 -14.78
CA LEU A 27 -0.40 -15.62 -13.92
C LEU A 27 0.70 -15.11 -12.99
N LEU A 28 1.38 -16.03 -12.31
CA LEU A 28 2.40 -15.70 -11.31
C LEU A 28 3.62 -15.00 -11.93
N ARG A 29 4.07 -15.42 -13.13
CA ARG A 29 5.10 -14.72 -13.92
C ARG A 29 4.76 -13.27 -14.26
N VAL A 30 3.48 -12.97 -14.56
CA VAL A 30 3.01 -11.61 -14.89
C VAL A 30 3.01 -10.70 -13.65
N LEU A 31 2.96 -11.29 -12.45
CA LEU A 31 3.00 -10.55 -11.19
C LEU A 31 4.44 -10.35 -10.67
N THR A 32 5.42 -11.15 -11.10
CA THR A 32 6.78 -11.18 -10.51
C THR A 32 7.93 -10.71 -11.42
N PHE A 33 7.82 -10.79 -12.74
CA PHE A 33 8.91 -10.34 -13.63
C PHE A 33 8.91 -8.82 -13.80
N SER A 34 10.03 -8.21 -13.42
CA SER A 34 10.46 -6.89 -13.87
C SER A 34 11.54 -7.12 -14.92
N GLN A 35 11.43 -6.48 -16.08
CA GLN A 35 12.32 -6.66 -17.21
C GLN A 35 13.73 -6.11 -16.87
N ALA A 36 14.75 -6.98 -16.89
CA ALA A 36 16.13 -6.64 -16.51
C ALA A 36 17.19 -7.17 -17.51
N GLU A 37 16.75 -7.76 -18.63
CA GLU A 37 17.64 -8.35 -19.65
C GLU A 37 18.07 -7.34 -20.72
N ASP A 38 17.24 -6.35 -21.09
CA ASP A 38 17.55 -5.41 -22.18
C ASP A 38 18.61 -4.33 -21.82
N ASP A 39 18.85 -4.06 -20.53
CA ASP A 39 19.83 -3.06 -20.07
C ASP A 39 21.27 -3.60 -19.93
N GLN A 40 21.48 -4.94 -19.99
CA GLN A 40 22.81 -5.51 -19.74
C GLN A 40 23.82 -5.26 -20.87
N ASP A 41 23.39 -5.29 -22.14
CA ASP A 41 24.26 -5.03 -23.30
C ASP A 41 24.66 -3.56 -23.44
N LEU A 42 23.85 -2.63 -22.91
CA LEU A 42 24.14 -1.20 -22.90
C LEU A 42 25.15 -0.81 -21.81
N LEU A 43 25.06 -1.42 -20.63
CA LEU A 43 26.02 -1.18 -19.54
C LEU A 43 27.36 -1.87 -19.76
N ALA A 44 27.39 -3.01 -20.45
CA ALA A 44 28.66 -3.68 -20.83
C ALA A 44 29.55 -2.79 -21.72
N ARG A 45 28.96 -1.92 -22.54
CA ARG A 45 29.68 -0.97 -23.41
C ARG A 45 30.15 0.31 -22.72
N TYR A 46 29.66 0.60 -21.52
CA TYR A 46 30.07 1.78 -20.73
C TYR A 46 31.18 1.48 -19.72
N SER A 47 31.61 0.22 -19.60
CA SER A 47 32.51 -0.24 -18.54
C SER A 47 34.00 -0.30 -18.91
N SER A 48 34.39 -0.01 -20.16
CA SER A 48 35.79 -0.13 -20.60
C SER A 48 36.62 1.16 -20.52
N ASP A 49 35.99 2.34 -20.53
CA ASP A 49 36.66 3.59 -20.96
C ASP A 49 36.82 4.64 -19.83
N ALA A 50 36.86 4.25 -18.56
CA ALA A 50 36.95 5.20 -17.43
C ALA A 50 37.92 4.76 -16.31
N PHE A 51 39.22 4.91 -16.57
CA PHE A 51 40.27 4.96 -15.53
C PHE A 51 41.28 6.06 -15.87
N GLY A 52 41.06 7.27 -15.35
CA GLY A 52 41.96 8.41 -15.58
C GLY A 52 41.45 9.76 -15.07
N GLU A 53 42.20 10.34 -14.15
CA GLU A 53 42.33 11.78 -13.88
C GLU A 53 41.18 12.59 -13.20
N SER A 54 41.57 13.82 -12.89
CA SER A 54 41.28 14.67 -11.74
C SER A 54 39.97 15.47 -11.72
N VAL A 55 39.65 15.99 -10.53
CA VAL A 55 38.59 16.96 -10.23
C VAL A 55 38.74 18.27 -11.02
N THR A 56 37.84 18.52 -11.98
CA THR A 56 37.16 19.83 -12.15
C THR A 56 35.87 19.71 -12.99
N GLU A 57 34.91 20.61 -12.72
CA GLU A 57 33.72 20.98 -13.51
C GLU A 57 32.62 19.93 -13.80
N LEU A 58 31.39 20.30 -13.44
CA LEU A 58 30.15 19.57 -13.75
C LEU A 58 29.68 19.93 -15.18
N PRO A 59 29.49 18.97 -16.10
CA PRO A 59 28.79 19.24 -17.34
C PRO A 59 27.27 19.37 -17.09
N PRO A 60 26.55 20.24 -17.83
CA PRO A 60 25.10 20.35 -17.70
C PRO A 60 24.42 19.11 -18.28
N PHE A 61 23.64 18.40 -17.46
CA PHE A 61 22.83 17.26 -17.90
C PHE A 61 21.63 17.72 -18.75
N GLY A 62 21.90 18.06 -20.01
CA GLY A 62 20.89 18.24 -21.05
C GLY A 62 20.35 16.89 -21.54
N GLY A 63 19.44 16.30 -20.76
CA GLY A 63 18.63 15.14 -21.16
C GLY A 63 17.17 15.41 -20.85
N GLU A 64 16.37 15.72 -21.86
CA GLU A 64 14.99 16.18 -21.69
C GLU A 64 14.10 15.10 -21.07
N ASN A 65 13.71 15.31 -19.82
CA ASN A 65 12.79 14.43 -19.10
C ASN A 65 11.34 14.64 -19.55
N LEU A 66 10.91 13.90 -20.59
CA LEU A 66 9.49 13.85 -21.01
C LEU A 66 8.51 13.39 -19.91
N TYR A 67 9.02 12.89 -18.78
CA TYR A 67 8.26 12.46 -17.61
C TYR A 67 8.41 13.36 -16.37
N ALA A 68 9.19 14.44 -16.45
CA ALA A 68 9.12 15.55 -15.49
C ALA A 68 8.17 16.66 -15.99
N ALA A 69 7.92 16.71 -17.31
CA ALA A 69 7.11 17.72 -17.99
C ALA A 69 5.58 17.54 -17.87
N THR A 70 5.08 16.90 -16.82
CA THR A 70 3.64 16.87 -16.49
C THR A 70 3.32 17.42 -15.09
N GLU A 71 4.32 17.95 -14.39
CA GLU A 71 4.10 18.87 -13.27
C GLU A 71 4.49 20.29 -13.72
N ASP A 72 3.65 20.87 -14.58
CA ASP A 72 3.64 22.32 -14.75
C ASP A 72 3.44 22.97 -13.36
N PRO A 73 4.16 24.06 -13.04
CA PRO A 73 3.83 24.87 -11.88
C PRO A 73 2.46 25.51 -12.15
N VAL A 74 1.38 24.87 -11.66
CA VAL A 74 0.02 25.40 -11.80
C VAL A 74 -0.06 26.72 -11.06
N GLU A 75 0.02 27.79 -11.84
CA GLU A 75 0.03 29.17 -11.39
C GLU A 75 -1.19 29.48 -10.52
N LEU A 76 -1.02 30.45 -9.62
CA LEU A 76 -2.16 31.07 -8.94
C LEU A 76 -3.08 31.77 -9.96
N TYR A 77 -4.35 31.95 -9.57
CA TYR A 77 -5.50 32.49 -10.35
C TYR A 77 -6.31 31.41 -11.10
N THR A 78 -7.66 31.37 -11.03
CA THR A 78 -8.64 32.27 -10.38
C THR A 78 -9.89 31.49 -9.96
N ARG A 79 -10.74 32.11 -9.12
CA ARG A 79 -12.13 31.65 -8.89
C ARG A 79 -12.84 31.40 -10.24
N GLN A 80 -13.24 30.17 -10.52
CA GLN A 80 -14.42 29.91 -11.35
C GLN A 80 -15.61 29.56 -10.43
N PRO A 81 -16.81 30.09 -10.68
CA PRO A 81 -18.00 29.71 -9.92
C PRO A 81 -18.32 28.23 -10.17
N TYR A 82 -18.50 27.47 -9.10
CA TYR A 82 -18.95 26.09 -9.17
C TYR A 82 -20.33 26.03 -9.85
N ALA A 83 -20.42 25.37 -11.01
CA ALA A 83 -21.70 25.05 -11.61
C ALA A 83 -22.43 24.04 -10.70
N SER A 84 -23.48 24.49 -10.03
CA SER A 84 -24.22 23.76 -8.98
C SER A 84 -25.15 22.66 -9.55
N ASN A 85 -24.64 21.82 -10.45
CA ASN A 85 -25.36 20.67 -10.99
C ASN A 85 -24.76 19.36 -10.46
N ALA A 86 -24.80 19.20 -9.14
CA ALA A 86 -24.56 17.90 -8.49
C ALA A 86 -25.79 17.01 -8.70
N SER A 87 -25.97 16.51 -9.93
CA SER A 87 -26.94 15.47 -10.22
C SER A 87 -26.62 14.23 -9.39
N LEU A 88 -27.63 13.66 -8.73
CA LEU A 88 -27.50 12.42 -7.97
C LEU A 88 -26.98 11.31 -8.89
N VAL A 89 -25.70 10.95 -8.72
CA VAL A 89 -25.07 9.87 -9.47
C VAL A 89 -25.81 8.57 -9.16
N SER A 90 -26.50 8.03 -10.16
CA SER A 90 -27.24 6.78 -10.00
C SER A 90 -26.28 5.64 -9.65
N VAL A 91 -26.68 4.75 -8.73
CA VAL A 91 -25.92 3.53 -8.38
C VAL A 91 -25.60 2.71 -9.65
N HIS A 92 -26.50 2.73 -10.65
CA HIS A 92 -26.26 2.08 -11.94
C HIS A 92 -25.16 2.78 -12.77
N GLN A 93 -25.10 4.12 -12.75
CA GLN A 93 -24.00 4.86 -13.38
C GLN A 93 -22.68 4.58 -12.67
N LEU A 94 -22.68 4.55 -11.34
CA LEU A 94 -21.51 4.19 -10.52
C LEU A 94 -21.00 2.79 -10.87
N ALA A 95 -21.89 1.80 -10.93
CA ALA A 95 -21.57 0.45 -11.36
C ALA A 95 -21.05 0.41 -12.82
N SER A 96 -21.63 1.20 -13.73
CA SER A 96 -21.16 1.30 -15.13
C SER A 96 -19.78 1.95 -15.28
N SER A 97 -19.41 2.85 -14.37
CA SER A 97 -18.09 3.48 -14.32
C SER A 97 -17.06 2.56 -13.67
N ALA A 98 -17.43 1.85 -12.60
CA ALA A 98 -16.61 0.79 -12.02
C ALA A 98 -16.38 -0.38 -13.00
N ARG A 99 -17.33 -0.66 -13.90
CA ARG A 99 -17.18 -1.66 -14.97
C ARG A 99 -16.28 -1.21 -16.11
N ARG A 100 -16.10 0.10 -16.31
CA ARG A 100 -15.23 0.69 -17.35
C ARG A 100 -13.83 1.02 -16.86
N ASN A 101 -13.66 1.30 -15.56
CA ASN A 101 -12.38 1.59 -14.93
C ASN A 101 -11.93 0.40 -14.06
N THR A 102 -10.94 -0.36 -14.52
CA THR A 102 -10.33 -1.43 -13.70
C THR A 102 -9.74 -0.85 -12.41
N ILE A 103 -9.70 -1.64 -11.32
CA ILE A 103 -9.20 -1.20 -10.00
C ILE A 103 -7.70 -0.80 -10.05
N LEU A 104 -6.97 -1.29 -11.07
CA LEU A 104 -5.57 -0.98 -11.33
C LEU A 104 -5.33 0.50 -11.63
N ASN A 105 -4.23 1.04 -11.10
CA ASN A 105 -3.74 2.38 -11.42
C ASN A 105 -3.57 2.58 -12.94
N LYS A 106 -3.91 3.76 -13.48
CA LYS A 106 -3.73 4.15 -14.90
C LYS A 106 -2.31 3.83 -15.42
N GLY A 107 -1.27 4.04 -14.60
CA GLY A 107 0.11 3.70 -14.96
C GLY A 107 0.31 2.20 -15.23
N VAL A 108 -0.25 1.33 -14.40
CA VAL A 108 -0.22 -0.13 -14.58
C VAL A 108 -1.07 -0.55 -15.79
N GLN A 109 -2.20 0.13 -16.04
CA GLN A 109 -2.99 -0.11 -17.26
C GLN A 109 -2.21 0.26 -18.53
N TYR A 110 -1.43 1.35 -18.52
CA TYR A 110 -0.56 1.73 -19.63
C TYR A 110 0.59 0.73 -19.83
N GLU A 111 1.30 0.37 -18.76
CA GLU A 111 2.36 -0.67 -18.76
C GLU A 111 1.82 -2.00 -19.34
N LEU A 112 0.64 -2.44 -18.89
CA LEU A 112 -0.02 -3.63 -19.42
C LEU A 112 -0.46 -3.47 -20.88
N ARG A 113 -0.89 -2.28 -21.30
CA ARG A 113 -1.28 -2.01 -22.70
C ARG A 113 -0.09 -2.16 -23.65
N THR A 114 1.08 -1.65 -23.24
CA THR A 114 2.32 -1.70 -24.02
C THR A 114 2.95 -3.09 -23.99
N ASN A 115 3.13 -3.67 -22.80
CA ASN A 115 3.92 -4.89 -22.63
C ASN A 115 3.09 -6.17 -22.82
N ASN A 116 1.80 -6.17 -22.45
CA ASN A 116 0.95 -7.37 -22.43
C ASN A 116 -0.53 -7.06 -22.73
N PRO A 117 -0.89 -6.57 -23.93
CA PRO A 117 -2.26 -6.14 -24.24
C PRO A 117 -3.32 -7.24 -24.05
N LYS A 118 -2.93 -8.52 -24.20
CA LYS A 118 -3.79 -9.69 -23.91
C LYS A 118 -4.15 -9.78 -22.42
N ALA A 119 -3.25 -9.43 -21.52
CA ALA A 119 -3.51 -9.40 -20.08
C ALA A 119 -4.45 -8.24 -19.72
N LEU A 120 -4.30 -7.07 -20.34
CA LEU A 120 -5.24 -5.95 -20.16
C LEU A 120 -6.65 -6.31 -20.66
N ALA A 121 -6.76 -6.92 -21.85
CA ALA A 121 -8.03 -7.39 -22.39
C ALA A 121 -8.68 -8.47 -21.50
N PHE A 122 -7.88 -9.39 -20.93
CA PHE A 122 -8.36 -10.35 -19.94
C PHE A 122 -8.86 -9.63 -18.66
N LEU A 123 -8.12 -8.66 -18.13
CA LEU A 123 -8.48 -7.88 -16.94
C LEU A 123 -9.74 -7.01 -17.13
N GLN A 124 -10.02 -6.58 -18.36
CA GLN A 124 -11.25 -5.87 -18.73
C GLN A 124 -12.42 -6.83 -19.04
N SER A 125 -12.17 -8.12 -19.25
CA SER A 125 -13.23 -9.12 -19.41
C SER A 125 -13.99 -9.36 -18.11
N SER A 126 -15.19 -9.97 -18.20
CA SER A 126 -15.98 -10.35 -17.02
C SER A 126 -15.21 -11.24 -16.03
N TRP A 127 -14.32 -12.12 -16.53
CA TRP A 127 -13.44 -12.92 -15.66
C TRP A 127 -12.35 -12.05 -15.01
N GLY A 128 -11.79 -11.08 -15.73
CA GLY A 128 -10.85 -10.10 -15.18
C GLY A 128 -11.43 -9.31 -14.00
N VAL A 129 -12.69 -8.89 -14.11
CA VAL A 129 -13.43 -8.22 -13.02
C VAL A 129 -13.63 -9.16 -11.83
N LEU A 130 -14.01 -10.43 -12.05
CA LEU A 130 -14.13 -11.42 -10.96
C LEU A 130 -12.79 -11.65 -10.23
N VAL A 131 -11.67 -11.73 -10.95
CA VAL A 131 -10.33 -11.84 -10.34
C VAL A 131 -9.98 -10.59 -9.55
N GLN A 132 -10.26 -9.38 -10.06
CA GLN A 132 -10.03 -8.12 -9.35
C GLN A 132 -10.88 -8.03 -8.06
N LEU A 133 -12.15 -8.42 -8.11
CA LEU A 133 -13.03 -8.50 -6.94
C LEU A 133 -12.55 -9.54 -5.92
N PHE A 134 -12.07 -10.70 -6.37
CA PHE A 134 -11.49 -11.72 -5.50
C PHE A 134 -10.23 -11.20 -4.78
N VAL A 135 -9.29 -10.59 -5.51
CA VAL A 135 -8.09 -9.98 -4.90
C VAL A 135 -8.47 -8.89 -3.91
N PHE A 136 -9.43 -8.02 -4.25
CA PHE A 136 -9.95 -7.00 -3.32
C PHE A 136 -10.57 -7.62 -2.06
N ALA A 137 -11.39 -8.67 -2.21
CA ALA A 137 -11.98 -9.39 -1.09
C ALA A 137 -10.92 -10.03 -0.18
N VAL A 138 -9.89 -10.67 -0.74
CA VAL A 138 -8.75 -11.21 0.03
C VAL A 138 -8.05 -10.10 0.82
N CYS A 139 -7.86 -8.92 0.24
CA CYS A 139 -7.24 -7.79 0.92
C CYS A 139 -8.10 -7.26 2.07
N VAL A 140 -9.41 -7.11 1.87
CA VAL A 140 -10.37 -6.76 2.92
C VAL A 140 -10.35 -7.79 4.06
N ASN A 141 -10.34 -9.09 3.74
CA ASN A 141 -10.25 -10.17 4.72
C ASN A 141 -8.95 -10.09 5.54
N VAL A 142 -7.80 -9.90 4.88
CA VAL A 142 -6.49 -9.80 5.55
C VAL A 142 -6.45 -8.61 6.52
N GLN A 143 -6.95 -7.45 6.08
CA GLN A 143 -7.03 -6.26 6.91
C GLN A 143 -8.00 -6.43 8.09
N ALA A 144 -9.15 -7.07 7.87
CA ALA A 144 -10.17 -7.29 8.88
C ALA A 144 -9.79 -8.36 9.93
N PHE A 145 -9.00 -9.36 9.56
CA PHE A 145 -8.55 -10.38 10.50
C PHE A 145 -7.44 -9.84 11.42
N THR A 146 -6.58 -8.95 10.90
CA THR A 146 -5.38 -8.44 11.59
C THR A 146 -5.61 -7.94 13.04
N PRO A 147 -6.49 -6.98 13.34
CA PRO A 147 -6.62 -6.47 14.70
C PRO A 147 -7.21 -7.52 15.65
N ASN A 148 -8.02 -8.44 15.14
CA ASN A 148 -8.55 -9.57 15.91
C ASN A 148 -7.46 -10.59 16.25
N VAL A 149 -6.57 -10.94 15.31
CA VAL A 149 -5.40 -11.79 15.60
C VAL A 149 -4.48 -11.13 16.63
N GLY A 150 -4.30 -9.80 16.55
CA GLY A 150 -3.56 -9.02 17.55
C GLY A 150 -4.16 -9.12 18.96
N ALA A 151 -5.48 -8.97 19.10
CA ALA A 151 -6.17 -9.14 20.38
C ALA A 151 -6.16 -10.59 20.88
N TYR A 152 -6.35 -11.57 19.99
CA TYR A 152 -6.32 -13.00 20.31
C TYR A 152 -4.96 -13.46 20.84
N ALA A 153 -3.86 -12.95 20.27
CA ALA A 153 -2.51 -13.21 20.76
C ALA A 153 -2.25 -12.60 22.15
N LYS A 154 -3.01 -11.56 22.54
CA LYS A 154 -2.97 -10.93 23.87
C LYS A 154 -3.96 -11.53 24.88
N PHE A 155 -4.85 -12.41 24.43
CA PHE A 155 -5.81 -13.09 25.30
C PHE A 155 -5.16 -14.30 25.99
N ILE A 156 -5.15 -14.29 27.33
CA ILE A 156 -4.58 -15.37 28.14
C ILE A 156 -5.72 -16.31 28.53
N PRO A 157 -5.73 -17.57 28.04
CA PRO A 157 -6.87 -18.47 28.22
C PRO A 157 -7.06 -18.91 29.67
N GLU A 158 -5.98 -19.02 30.45
CA GLU A 158 -6.00 -19.50 31.83
C GLU A 158 -6.60 -18.47 32.82
N THR A 159 -6.46 -17.18 32.53
CA THR A 159 -6.97 -16.10 33.40
C THR A 159 -8.25 -15.45 32.85
N GLY A 160 -8.63 -15.74 31.61
CA GLY A 160 -9.76 -15.12 30.91
C GLY A 160 -9.60 -13.62 30.66
N LYS A 161 -8.39 -13.06 30.83
CA LYS A 161 -8.10 -11.63 30.73
C LYS A 161 -7.17 -11.31 29.56
N LYS A 162 -7.27 -10.09 29.03
CA LYS A 162 -6.26 -9.51 28.13
C LYS A 162 -5.02 -9.17 28.97
N GLY A 163 -3.85 -9.63 28.54
CA GLY A 163 -2.56 -9.34 29.17
C GLY A 163 -1.54 -8.83 28.15
N GLN A 164 -0.27 -8.80 28.55
CA GLN A 164 0.85 -8.42 27.69
C GLN A 164 1.87 -9.57 27.63
N PRO A 165 1.55 -10.69 26.95
CA PRO A 165 2.39 -11.89 26.92
C PRO A 165 3.67 -11.75 26.09
N PHE A 166 3.90 -10.59 25.46
CA PHE A 166 5.09 -10.25 24.67
C PHE A 166 5.30 -8.74 24.62
N PHE A 167 6.49 -8.31 24.22
CA PHE A 167 6.79 -6.93 23.84
C PHE A 167 6.30 -6.64 22.41
N ASP A 168 5.41 -5.66 22.25
CA ASP A 168 4.81 -5.31 20.95
C ASP A 168 5.86 -4.94 19.89
N GLY A 169 6.89 -4.17 20.29
CA GLY A 169 7.98 -3.78 19.40
C GLY A 169 8.79 -4.97 18.91
N VAL A 170 9.02 -5.98 19.76
CA VAL A 170 9.76 -7.20 19.39
C VAL A 170 8.96 -8.04 18.40
N VAL A 171 7.66 -8.23 18.63
CA VAL A 171 6.78 -8.97 17.70
C VAL A 171 6.72 -8.29 16.33
N MET A 172 6.58 -6.96 16.29
CA MET A 172 6.62 -6.20 15.03
C MET A 172 7.99 -6.28 14.35
N ALA A 173 9.08 -6.17 15.10
CA ALA A 173 10.43 -6.32 14.57
C ALA A 173 10.63 -7.71 13.96
N SER A 174 10.19 -8.77 14.63
CA SER A 174 10.28 -10.15 14.11
C SER A 174 9.44 -10.38 12.86
N ALA A 175 8.24 -9.79 12.76
CA ALA A 175 7.41 -9.87 11.55
C ALA A 175 8.06 -9.13 10.36
N ASN A 176 8.68 -7.98 10.63
CA ASN A 176 9.41 -7.21 9.63
C ASN A 176 10.73 -7.92 9.22
N VAL A 177 11.45 -8.56 10.16
CA VAL A 177 12.65 -9.39 9.87
C VAL A 177 12.27 -10.62 9.05
N PHE A 178 11.19 -11.32 9.38
CA PHE A 178 10.71 -12.45 8.57
C PHE A 178 10.36 -12.00 7.13
N SER A 179 9.66 -10.87 6.99
CA SER A 179 9.36 -10.27 5.68
C SER A 179 10.63 -9.89 4.92
N LEU A 180 11.61 -9.30 5.61
CA LEU A 180 12.89 -8.91 5.04
C LEU A 180 13.67 -10.12 4.51
N VAL A 181 13.83 -11.16 5.33
CA VAL A 181 14.53 -12.40 4.94
C VAL A 181 13.83 -13.06 3.75
N LEU A 182 12.49 -13.12 3.75
CA LEU A 182 11.72 -13.65 2.62
C LEU A 182 11.96 -12.85 1.32
N MET A 183 11.98 -11.52 1.39
CA MET A 183 12.22 -10.69 0.21
C MET A 183 13.67 -10.74 -0.27
N ILE A 184 14.65 -10.88 0.63
CA ILE A 184 16.05 -11.12 0.28
C ILE A 184 16.17 -12.47 -0.45
N ILE A 185 15.56 -13.54 0.06
CA ILE A 185 15.55 -14.86 -0.60
C ILE A 185 14.91 -14.78 -1.99
N ILE A 186 13.76 -14.13 -2.12
CA ILE A 186 13.11 -13.94 -3.43
C ILE A 186 14.03 -13.16 -4.37
N SER A 187 14.72 -12.12 -3.88
CA SER A 187 15.67 -11.34 -4.67
C SER A 187 16.90 -12.14 -5.10
N THR A 188 17.45 -13.00 -4.23
CA THR A 188 18.62 -13.83 -4.57
C THR A 188 18.28 -14.95 -5.54
N VAL A 189 17.05 -15.48 -5.49
CA VAL A 189 16.54 -16.50 -6.42
C VAL A 189 16.20 -15.89 -7.79
N ALA A 190 15.73 -14.63 -7.84
CA ALA A 190 15.40 -13.94 -9.10
C ALA A 190 16.63 -13.38 -9.83
N ASP A 191 17.45 -12.59 -9.12
CA ASP A 191 18.53 -11.77 -9.70
C ASP A 191 19.95 -12.21 -9.26
N GLY A 192 20.05 -13.33 -8.53
CA GLY A 192 21.32 -13.82 -7.99
C GLY A 192 21.97 -12.85 -7.01
N TRP A 193 23.31 -12.78 -7.04
CA TRP A 193 24.09 -11.89 -6.18
C TRP A 193 23.83 -10.40 -6.42
N LYS A 194 23.47 -10.01 -7.65
CA LYS A 194 23.13 -8.61 -7.99
C LYS A 194 21.87 -8.16 -7.24
N GLY A 195 20.86 -9.04 -7.15
CA GLY A 195 19.65 -8.80 -6.34
C GLY A 195 19.95 -8.63 -4.86
N PHE A 196 20.77 -9.53 -4.29
CA PHE A 196 21.22 -9.44 -2.89
C PHE A 196 21.89 -8.09 -2.58
N ALA A 197 22.88 -7.69 -3.38
CA ALA A 197 23.58 -6.43 -3.21
C ALA A 197 22.67 -5.21 -3.37
N ALA A 198 21.68 -5.28 -4.28
CA ALA A 198 20.70 -4.22 -4.47
C ALA A 198 19.71 -4.08 -3.30
N CYS A 199 19.33 -5.17 -2.63
CA CYS A 199 18.56 -5.11 -1.37
C CYS A 199 19.31 -4.38 -0.24
N LEU A 200 20.65 -4.45 -0.23
CA LEU A 200 21.52 -3.82 0.77
C LEU A 200 21.99 -2.41 0.39
N ASN A 201 21.51 -1.82 -0.72
CA ASN A 201 21.96 -0.50 -1.15
C ASN A 201 21.53 0.60 -0.15
N PRO A 202 22.45 1.24 0.59
CA PRO A 202 22.09 2.15 1.68
C PRO A 202 21.40 3.42 1.17
N ARG A 203 21.70 3.88 -0.05
CA ARG A 203 21.08 5.08 -0.63
C ARG A 203 19.58 4.88 -0.82
N GLU A 204 19.19 3.74 -1.40
CA GLU A 204 17.79 3.39 -1.65
C GLU A 204 17.04 3.10 -0.34
N ILE A 205 17.70 2.45 0.64
CA ILE A 205 17.14 2.24 1.98
C ILE A 205 16.84 3.60 2.66
N ILE A 206 17.78 4.55 2.60
CA ILE A 206 17.60 5.91 3.15
C ILE A 206 16.48 6.65 2.42
N THR A 207 16.36 6.54 1.09
CA THR A 207 15.24 7.12 0.34
C THR A 207 13.88 6.53 0.76
N MET A 208 13.80 5.22 0.98
CA MET A 208 12.58 4.54 1.45
C MET A 208 12.33 4.67 2.96
N ALA A 209 13.30 5.18 3.73
CA ALA A 209 13.22 5.20 5.19
C ALA A 209 12.10 6.07 5.78
N PRO A 210 11.85 7.32 5.33
CA PRO A 210 10.90 8.19 6.01
C PRO A 210 9.46 7.62 6.14
N PRO A 211 8.80 7.10 5.07
CA PRO A 211 7.48 6.50 5.24
C PRO A 211 7.54 5.16 5.98
N ALA A 212 8.61 4.37 5.78
CA ALA A 212 8.79 3.08 6.44
C ALA A 212 8.95 3.22 7.96
N LEU A 213 9.67 4.24 8.44
CA LEU A 213 9.81 4.54 9.85
C LEU A 213 8.47 4.96 10.47
N LEU A 214 7.73 5.85 9.79
CA LEU A 214 6.39 6.29 10.23
C LEU A 214 5.40 5.12 10.33
N TYR A 215 5.41 4.21 9.35
CA TYR A 215 4.58 3.01 9.38
C TYR A 215 5.05 1.99 10.43
N GLY A 216 6.36 1.75 10.56
CA GLY A 216 6.91 0.83 11.56
C GLY A 216 6.55 1.23 13.00
N VAL A 217 6.66 2.53 13.34
CA VAL A 217 6.18 3.05 14.62
C VAL A 217 4.65 2.96 14.70
N GLY A 218 3.92 3.33 13.64
CA GLY A 218 2.47 3.29 13.59
C GLY A 218 1.86 1.90 13.79
N ASP A 219 2.47 0.84 13.27
CA ASP A 219 2.02 -0.54 13.47
C ASP A 219 2.37 -1.07 14.87
N CYS A 220 3.49 -0.63 15.47
CA CYS A 220 3.76 -0.89 16.89
C CYS A 220 2.71 -0.20 17.78
N LEU A 221 2.37 1.06 17.52
CA LEU A 221 1.31 1.79 18.24
C LEU A 221 -0.07 1.12 18.06
N GLN A 222 -0.37 0.57 16.87
CA GLN A 222 -1.57 -0.25 16.68
C GLN A 222 -1.56 -1.45 17.61
N LEU A 223 -0.47 -2.22 17.63
CA LEU A 223 -0.41 -3.43 18.43
C LEU A 223 -0.52 -3.09 19.93
N ILE A 224 0.22 -2.08 20.41
CA ILE A 224 0.13 -1.58 21.79
C ILE A 224 -1.32 -1.18 22.14
N SER A 225 -2.03 -0.47 21.24
CA SER A 225 -3.41 -0.04 21.49
C SER A 225 -4.41 -1.19 21.70
N LEU A 226 -4.15 -2.38 21.12
CA LEU A 226 -4.97 -3.59 21.35
C LEU A 226 -4.82 -4.19 22.76
N SER A 227 -3.86 -3.70 23.58
CA SER A 227 -3.84 -3.97 25.03
C SER A 227 -4.93 -3.19 25.78
N TYR A 228 -5.45 -2.10 25.21
CA TYR A 228 -6.24 -1.08 25.89
C TYR A 228 -7.64 -0.87 25.28
N ALA A 229 -7.81 -1.19 24.00
CA ALA A 229 -9.04 -1.05 23.23
C ALA A 229 -9.40 -2.36 22.52
N ASP A 230 -10.67 -2.52 22.15
CA ASP A 230 -11.13 -3.65 21.33
C ASP A 230 -10.72 -3.51 19.85
N PRO A 231 -10.67 -4.62 19.08
CA PRO A 231 -10.31 -4.60 17.66
C PRO A 231 -11.16 -3.67 16.80
N ALA A 232 -12.47 -3.58 17.05
CA ALA A 232 -13.38 -2.80 16.24
C ALA A 232 -13.16 -1.29 16.48
N LEU A 233 -13.08 -0.85 17.74
CA LEU A 233 -12.72 0.53 18.11
C LEU A 233 -11.36 0.94 17.54
N VAL A 234 -10.34 0.06 17.61
CA VAL A 234 -9.03 0.28 16.98
C VAL A 234 -9.16 0.53 15.48
N GLN A 235 -9.92 -0.29 14.75
CA GLN A 235 -10.08 -0.15 13.30
C GLN A 235 -10.96 1.06 12.92
N ILE A 236 -11.95 1.42 13.75
CA ILE A 236 -12.87 2.54 13.55
C ILE A 236 -12.15 3.87 13.77
N ILE A 237 -11.43 4.03 14.89
CA ILE A 237 -10.60 5.24 15.12
C ILE A 237 -9.54 5.37 14.03
N SER A 238 -9.01 4.27 13.50
CA SER A 238 -8.08 4.30 12.36
C SER A 238 -8.68 4.91 11.08
N GLN A 239 -10.01 4.97 10.92
CA GLN A 239 -10.66 5.65 9.79
C GLN A 239 -10.61 7.18 9.89
N SER A 240 -10.33 7.75 11.08
CA SER A 240 -10.06 9.19 11.24
C SER A 240 -8.87 9.68 10.39
N LYS A 241 -8.05 8.76 9.85
CA LYS A 241 -7.04 9.05 8.81
C LYS A 241 -7.58 9.85 7.64
N MET A 242 -8.85 9.66 7.24
CA MET A 242 -9.46 10.46 6.17
C MET A 242 -9.61 11.93 6.57
N VAL A 243 -9.97 12.20 7.83
CA VAL A 243 -10.05 13.56 8.40
C VAL A 243 -8.65 14.16 8.53
N ALA A 244 -7.70 13.42 9.11
CA ALA A 244 -6.31 13.86 9.22
C ALA A 244 -5.69 14.19 7.85
N THR A 245 -5.96 13.37 6.83
CA THR A 245 -5.49 13.58 5.44
C THR A 245 -6.13 14.83 4.83
N ALA A 246 -7.43 15.04 5.05
CA ALA A 246 -8.12 16.23 4.55
C ALA A 246 -7.59 17.53 5.18
N LEU A 247 -7.36 17.51 6.50
CA LEU A 247 -6.76 18.64 7.23
C LEU A 247 -5.32 18.89 6.77
N LEU A 248 -4.50 17.85 6.60
CA LEU A 248 -3.13 17.97 6.07
C LEU A 248 -3.14 18.57 4.65
N CYS A 249 -4.01 18.08 3.76
CA CYS A 249 -4.19 18.64 2.41
C CYS A 249 -4.67 20.10 2.42
N ARG A 250 -5.46 20.50 3.42
CA ARG A 250 -5.97 21.88 3.53
C ARG A 250 -4.90 22.83 4.09
N PHE A 251 -4.19 22.44 5.13
CA PHE A 251 -3.24 23.29 5.85
C PHE A 251 -1.82 23.26 5.26
N ALA A 252 -1.28 22.07 4.94
CA ALA A 252 0.08 21.96 4.43
C ALA A 252 0.19 22.18 2.91
N LEU A 253 -0.83 21.73 2.14
CA LEU A 253 -0.86 21.85 0.67
C LEU A 253 -1.76 22.99 0.17
N GLY A 254 -2.40 23.75 1.06
CA GLY A 254 -3.30 24.87 0.73
C GLY A 254 -4.58 24.51 -0.04
N ARG A 255 -4.77 23.23 -0.42
CA ARG A 255 -5.80 22.82 -1.39
C ARG A 255 -7.21 23.08 -0.86
N PRO A 256 -8.09 23.75 -1.62
CA PRO A 256 -9.47 23.98 -1.19
C PRO A 256 -10.25 22.65 -1.16
N LEU A 257 -11.09 22.50 -0.14
CA LEU A 257 -12.01 21.38 0.02
C LEU A 257 -13.43 21.83 -0.36
N MET A 258 -14.16 20.99 -1.09
CA MET A 258 -15.55 21.26 -1.48
C MET A 258 -16.48 21.24 -0.26
N ALA A 259 -17.58 22.00 -0.27
CA ALA A 259 -18.56 22.02 0.83
C ALA A 259 -19.11 20.61 1.17
N LEU A 260 -19.36 19.78 0.15
CA LEU A 260 -19.78 18.39 0.35
C LEU A 260 -18.69 17.54 1.03
N GLN A 261 -17.42 17.78 0.73
CA GLN A 261 -16.30 17.10 1.39
C GLN A 261 -16.22 17.51 2.87
N TRP A 262 -16.43 18.79 3.21
CA TRP A 262 -16.54 19.23 4.60
C TRP A 262 -17.72 18.58 5.34
N LEU A 263 -18.90 18.52 4.72
CA LEU A 263 -20.07 17.88 5.31
C LEU A 263 -19.78 16.41 5.65
N LEU A 264 -19.23 15.65 4.70
CA LEU A 264 -18.86 14.25 4.90
C LEU A 264 -17.80 14.07 5.99
N LEU A 265 -16.84 14.99 6.13
CA LEU A 265 -15.84 14.97 7.20
C LEU A 265 -16.45 15.26 8.59
N VAL A 266 -17.42 16.17 8.67
CA VAL A 266 -18.18 16.44 9.91
C VAL A 266 -19.05 15.24 10.28
N THR A 267 -19.81 14.69 9.32
CA THR A 267 -20.60 13.46 9.52
C THR A 267 -19.74 12.28 9.96
N MET A 268 -18.55 12.10 9.38
CA MET A 268 -17.58 11.08 9.80
C MET A 268 -17.13 11.31 11.26
N SER A 269 -16.80 12.55 11.61
CA SER A 269 -16.35 12.92 12.96
C SER A 269 -17.44 12.68 14.02
N ILE A 270 -18.71 13.01 13.70
CA ILE A 270 -19.86 12.73 14.56
C ILE A 270 -20.06 11.22 14.74
N ASN A 271 -20.04 10.42 13.65
CA ASN A 271 -20.19 8.96 13.76
C ASN A 271 -19.08 8.33 14.61
N LEU A 272 -17.82 8.75 14.43
CA LEU A 272 -16.70 8.30 15.27
C LEU A 272 -16.90 8.66 16.74
N TYR A 273 -17.30 9.90 17.04
CA TYR A 273 -17.58 10.34 18.40
C TYR A 273 -18.71 9.55 19.05
N THR A 274 -19.83 9.36 18.34
CA THR A 274 -20.97 8.57 18.82
C THR A 274 -20.59 7.12 19.08
N TYR A 275 -19.76 6.50 18.23
CA TYR A 275 -19.27 5.14 18.45
C TYR A 275 -18.44 5.02 19.74
N VAL A 276 -17.50 5.95 19.95
CA VAL A 276 -16.67 6.01 21.19
C VAL A 276 -17.56 6.23 22.43
N GLN A 277 -18.56 7.11 22.35
CA GLN A 277 -19.47 7.38 23.46
C GLN A 277 -20.34 6.16 23.82
N ILE A 278 -20.86 5.42 22.83
CA ILE A 278 -21.59 4.18 23.06
C ILE A 278 -20.72 3.15 23.78
N ASP A 279 -19.45 3.04 23.38
CA ASP A 279 -18.51 2.12 24.02
C ASP A 279 -18.20 2.51 25.47
N LEU A 280 -17.97 3.80 25.72
CA LEU A 280 -17.79 4.34 27.09
C LEU A 280 -19.03 4.15 27.96
N LEU A 281 -20.24 4.40 27.45
CA LEU A 281 -21.49 4.28 28.20
C LEU A 281 -21.74 2.83 28.62
N PHE A 282 -21.73 1.88 27.68
CA PHE A 282 -21.99 0.47 27.99
C PHE A 282 -20.79 -0.24 28.66
N GLY A 283 -19.56 0.21 28.41
CA GLY A 283 -18.37 -0.23 29.13
C GLY A 283 -18.36 0.23 30.58
N SER A 284 -18.78 1.47 30.85
CA SER A 284 -18.92 2.02 32.21
C SER A 284 -19.96 1.24 33.02
N GLU A 285 -21.11 0.86 32.45
CA GLU A 285 -22.08 -0.01 33.14
C GLU A 285 -21.49 -1.37 33.55
N ALA A 286 -20.65 -1.97 32.71
CA ALA A 286 -20.00 -3.24 33.01
C ALA A 286 -18.93 -3.07 34.11
N ALA A 287 -18.13 -2.00 34.05
CA ALA A 287 -17.09 -1.72 35.02
C ALA A 287 -17.63 -1.21 36.37
N ALA A 288 -18.76 -0.50 36.39
CA ALA A 288 -19.43 -0.06 37.61
C ALA A 288 -19.86 -1.25 38.50
N LYS A 289 -20.23 -2.39 37.90
CA LYS A 289 -20.49 -3.64 38.62
C LYS A 289 -19.24 -4.27 39.27
N MET A 290 -18.04 -3.87 38.85
CA MET A 290 -16.75 -4.26 39.44
C MET A 290 -16.20 -3.22 40.43
N GLY A 291 -16.94 -2.15 40.70
CA GLY A 291 -16.58 -1.10 41.67
C GLY A 291 -15.92 0.14 41.06
N GLN A 292 -16.00 1.27 41.77
CA GLN A 292 -15.57 2.59 41.27
C GLN A 292 -14.09 2.64 40.85
N ALA A 293 -13.19 1.97 41.58
CA ALA A 293 -11.77 1.91 41.23
C ALA A 293 -11.52 1.17 39.91
N ALA A 294 -12.28 0.10 39.62
CA ALA A 294 -12.20 -0.63 38.36
C ALA A 294 -12.74 0.20 37.19
N ALA A 295 -13.84 0.94 37.38
CA ALA A 295 -14.39 1.85 36.38
C ALA A 295 -13.42 3.01 36.03
N ALA A 296 -12.76 3.60 37.02
CA ALA A 296 -11.73 4.62 36.80
C ALA A 296 -10.54 4.07 35.99
N ALA A 297 -10.02 2.89 36.37
CA ALA A 297 -8.91 2.23 35.68
C ALA A 297 -9.27 1.83 34.23
N ALA A 298 -10.48 1.32 33.99
CA ALA A 298 -10.96 1.00 32.64
C ALA A 298 -11.03 2.26 31.76
N THR A 299 -11.57 3.36 32.27
CA THR A 299 -11.67 4.64 31.57
C THR A 299 -10.28 5.18 31.23
N GLN A 300 -9.33 5.16 32.18
CA GLN A 300 -7.95 5.59 31.94
C GLN A 300 -7.26 4.74 30.87
N ASN A 301 -7.41 3.42 30.91
CA ASN A 301 -6.88 2.51 29.89
C ASN A 301 -7.44 2.84 28.51
N GLN A 302 -8.75 3.06 28.39
CA GLN A 302 -9.39 3.40 27.11
C GLN A 302 -8.88 4.75 26.56
N ILE A 303 -8.69 5.77 27.40
CA ILE A 303 -8.08 7.05 27.00
C ILE A 303 -6.63 6.85 26.48
N VAL A 304 -5.84 5.99 27.14
CA VAL A 304 -4.49 5.64 26.66
C VAL A 304 -4.57 4.95 25.29
N GLY A 305 -5.46 3.97 25.12
CA GLY A 305 -5.69 3.30 23.83
C GLY A 305 -6.06 4.28 22.70
N ILE A 306 -6.99 5.19 22.96
CA ILE A 306 -7.43 6.21 22.00
C ILE A 306 -6.29 7.19 21.64
N SER A 307 -5.51 7.65 22.63
CA SER A 307 -4.40 8.59 22.37
C SER A 307 -3.28 7.96 21.52
N LEU A 308 -2.95 6.68 21.74
CA LEU A 308 -2.02 5.91 20.90
C LEU A 308 -2.52 5.78 19.46
N LEU A 309 -3.83 5.60 19.27
CA LEU A 309 -4.45 5.52 17.94
C LEU A 309 -4.45 6.86 17.20
N ILE A 310 -4.70 7.97 17.90
CA ILE A 310 -4.60 9.31 17.32
C ILE A 310 -3.16 9.59 16.90
N LEU A 311 -2.17 9.30 17.75
CA LEU A 311 -0.75 9.43 17.41
C LEU A 311 -0.38 8.56 16.19
N ARG A 312 -0.85 7.31 16.15
CA ARG A 312 -0.68 6.44 14.98
C ARG A 312 -1.25 7.06 13.71
N VAL A 313 -2.46 7.62 13.76
CA VAL A 313 -3.09 8.24 12.58
C VAL A 313 -2.27 9.44 12.11
N VAL A 314 -1.81 10.29 13.03
CA VAL A 314 -0.96 11.45 12.71
C VAL A 314 0.37 11.04 12.05
N LEU A 315 0.99 9.94 12.48
CA LEU A 315 2.23 9.42 11.88
C LEU A 315 1.99 8.73 10.53
N THR A 316 0.97 7.86 10.44
CA THR A 316 0.73 7.02 9.26
C THR A 316 0.09 7.75 8.09
N THR A 317 -0.61 8.87 8.32
CA THR A 317 -1.19 9.70 7.25
C THR A 317 -0.13 10.27 6.28
N PRO A 318 0.87 11.07 6.71
CA PRO A 318 1.92 11.57 5.82
C PRO A 318 2.79 10.43 5.27
N GLY A 319 3.05 9.39 6.08
CA GLY A 319 3.76 8.18 5.63
C GLY A 319 3.06 7.49 4.46
N GLY A 320 1.72 7.48 4.41
CA GLY A 320 0.95 6.92 3.31
C GLY A 320 1.07 7.66 2.00
N VAL A 321 1.03 9.00 2.04
CA VAL A 321 1.21 9.84 0.86
C VAL A 321 2.63 9.70 0.31
N LEU A 322 3.63 9.74 1.19
CA LEU A 322 5.03 9.59 0.79
C LEU A 322 5.39 8.18 0.30
N SER A 323 4.80 7.14 0.90
CA SER A 323 4.95 5.75 0.45
C SER A 323 4.38 5.53 -0.95
N ASP A 324 3.20 6.09 -1.23
CA ASP A 324 2.54 6.00 -2.54
C ASP A 324 3.39 6.68 -3.64
N TYR A 325 3.95 7.86 -3.34
CA TYR A 325 4.87 8.58 -4.21
C TYR A 325 6.15 7.78 -4.50
N LEU A 326 6.85 7.30 -3.47
CA LEU A 326 8.14 6.61 -3.63
C LEU A 326 8.01 5.25 -4.34
N PHE A 327 7.00 4.43 -4.01
CA PHE A 327 6.79 3.15 -4.70
C PHE A 327 6.44 3.30 -6.19
N LYS A 328 5.89 4.46 -6.59
CA LYS A 328 5.56 4.78 -7.98
C LYS A 328 6.75 5.39 -8.75
N GLN A 329 7.64 6.15 -8.09
CA GLN A 329 8.81 6.74 -8.73
C GLN A 329 9.99 5.78 -8.93
N THR A 330 10.28 4.91 -7.95
CA THR A 330 11.45 4.04 -8.04
C THR A 330 11.23 2.94 -9.10
N LYS A 331 12.12 2.86 -10.10
CA LYS A 331 12.03 1.88 -11.21
C LYS A 331 12.43 0.44 -10.85
N ARG A 332 12.98 0.19 -9.65
CA ARG A 332 13.46 -1.13 -9.20
C ARG A 332 12.32 -2.18 -9.14
N PRO A 333 12.64 -3.49 -9.26
CA PRO A 333 11.68 -4.55 -9.02
C PRO A 333 11.10 -4.48 -7.60
N PHE A 334 9.83 -4.88 -7.46
CA PHE A 334 9.06 -4.68 -6.22
C PHE A 334 9.67 -5.38 -5.00
N TYR A 335 10.20 -6.60 -5.14
CA TYR A 335 10.77 -7.35 -4.01
C TYR A 335 12.02 -6.65 -3.43
N ILE A 336 12.83 -5.98 -4.25
CA ILE A 336 13.98 -5.18 -3.78
C ILE A 336 13.50 -3.96 -3.00
N GLN A 337 12.53 -3.21 -3.54
CA GLN A 337 11.93 -2.05 -2.85
C GLN A 337 11.28 -2.44 -1.53
N LEU A 338 10.63 -3.60 -1.50
CA LEU A 338 9.99 -4.12 -0.29
C LEU A 338 11.05 -4.52 0.75
N ALA A 339 12.14 -5.18 0.36
CA ALA A 339 13.27 -5.45 1.25
C ALA A 339 13.88 -4.15 1.83
N GLN A 340 14.13 -3.15 0.98
CA GLN A 340 14.66 -1.84 1.41
C GLN A 340 13.71 -1.11 2.38
N THR A 341 12.40 -1.20 2.13
CA THR A 341 11.35 -0.71 3.04
C THR A 341 11.38 -1.48 4.36
N MET A 342 11.53 -2.80 4.32
CA MET A 342 11.56 -3.65 5.53
C MET A 342 12.78 -3.38 6.42
N PHE A 343 13.96 -3.04 5.88
CA PHE A 343 15.10 -2.60 6.70
C PHE A 343 14.74 -1.42 7.61
N SER A 344 14.03 -0.45 7.06
CA SER A 344 13.59 0.74 7.78
C SER A 344 12.43 0.47 8.74
N THR A 345 11.46 -0.41 8.39
CA THR A 345 10.40 -0.80 9.34
C THR A 345 10.95 -1.62 10.51
N VAL A 346 11.90 -2.55 10.27
CA VAL A 346 12.63 -3.27 11.34
C VAL A 346 13.29 -2.27 12.29
N THR A 347 14.00 -1.27 11.75
CA THR A 347 14.68 -0.26 12.55
C THR A 347 13.72 0.51 13.46
N ALA A 348 12.56 0.94 12.94
CA ALA A 348 11.51 1.57 13.75
C ALA A 348 10.96 0.64 14.84
N SER A 349 10.66 -0.63 14.52
CA SER A 349 10.14 -1.58 15.51
C SER A 349 11.15 -1.91 16.60
N VAL A 350 12.44 -2.00 16.27
CA VAL A 350 13.53 -2.18 17.25
C VAL A 350 13.66 -0.96 18.17
N ILE A 351 13.57 0.26 17.64
CA ILE A 351 13.57 1.48 18.47
C ILE A 351 12.40 1.45 19.46
N VAL A 352 11.19 1.10 19.03
CA VAL A 352 10.03 0.97 19.94
C VAL A 352 10.25 -0.14 20.97
N ALA A 353 10.83 -1.27 20.59
CA ALA A 353 11.18 -2.35 21.53
C ALA A 353 12.16 -1.88 22.62
N VAL A 354 13.23 -1.18 22.24
CA VAL A 354 14.22 -0.62 23.18
C VAL A 354 13.57 0.38 24.15
N ILE A 355 12.65 1.22 23.66
CA ILE A 355 11.88 2.15 24.51
C ILE A 355 10.99 1.37 25.49
N GLN A 356 10.38 0.25 25.08
CA GLN A 356 9.59 -0.62 25.97
C GLN A 356 10.46 -1.27 27.06
N PHE A 357 11.65 -1.79 26.72
CA PHE A 357 12.58 -2.34 27.71
C PHE A 357 13.07 -1.29 28.71
N TRP A 358 13.47 -0.10 28.22
CA TRP A 358 14.01 0.97 29.06
C TRP A 358 12.97 1.54 30.02
N LYS A 359 11.71 1.72 29.57
CA LYS A 359 10.64 2.27 30.42
C LYS A 359 10.21 1.34 31.55
N GLY A 360 10.35 0.02 31.38
CA GLY A 360 9.89 -0.96 32.38
C GLY A 360 10.98 -1.62 33.22
N ASP A 361 12.26 -1.33 32.95
CA ASP A 361 13.42 -2.11 33.43
C ASP A 361 13.28 -3.63 33.22
N LEU A 362 12.79 -3.99 32.03
CA LEU A 362 12.34 -5.36 31.71
C LEU A 362 13.45 -6.24 31.10
N TRP A 363 14.70 -5.78 31.11
CA TRP A 363 15.86 -6.51 30.57
C TRP A 363 16.02 -7.90 31.17
N HIS A 364 15.66 -8.07 32.45
CA HIS A 364 15.71 -9.34 33.17
C HIS A 364 14.74 -10.41 32.63
N LYS A 365 13.69 -10.04 31.87
CA LYS A 365 12.71 -10.99 31.29
C LYS A 365 13.15 -11.57 29.94
N GLY A 366 14.24 -11.06 29.36
CA GLY A 366 14.72 -11.46 28.04
C GLY A 366 13.85 -10.95 26.89
N ILE A 367 14.43 -10.95 25.68
CA ILE A 367 13.84 -10.32 24.48
C ILE A 367 12.51 -10.98 24.06
N PHE A 368 12.39 -12.30 24.28
CA PHE A 368 11.21 -13.11 23.92
C PHE A 368 10.28 -13.38 25.12
N GLY A 369 10.47 -12.70 26.25
CA GLY A 369 9.59 -12.76 27.41
C GLY A 369 8.31 -11.94 27.24
N GLY A 370 7.37 -12.12 28.18
CA GLY A 370 6.19 -11.27 28.33
C GLY A 370 6.30 -10.24 29.46
N ILE A 371 5.52 -9.17 29.35
CA ILE A 371 5.44 -8.12 30.38
C ILE A 371 4.53 -8.58 31.52
N ASP A 372 3.33 -9.04 31.18
CA ASP A 372 2.33 -9.57 32.10
C ASP A 372 1.60 -10.78 31.48
N CYS A 373 1.84 -11.96 32.05
CA CYS A 373 1.15 -13.21 31.70
C CYS A 373 0.10 -13.63 32.75
N GLY A 374 -0.36 -12.72 33.62
CA GLY A 374 -1.42 -12.99 34.59
C GLY A 374 -1.05 -14.06 35.64
N GLY A 375 0.24 -14.20 35.95
CA GLY A 375 0.77 -15.20 36.88
C GLY A 375 1.18 -16.54 36.24
N VAL A 376 0.92 -16.75 34.94
CA VAL A 376 1.29 -17.98 34.23
C VAL A 376 2.78 -17.98 33.87
N THR A 377 3.47 -19.10 34.12
CA THR A 377 4.87 -19.32 33.70
C THR A 377 5.00 -20.64 32.94
N PRO A 378 5.83 -20.72 31.87
CA PRO A 378 6.72 -19.67 31.35
C PRO A 378 5.97 -18.56 30.59
N CYS A 379 6.35 -17.31 30.86
CA CYS A 379 5.75 -16.13 30.25
C CYS A 379 6.50 -15.73 28.97
N GLY A 380 6.02 -16.17 27.80
CA GLY A 380 6.69 -15.91 26.53
C GLY A 380 5.89 -16.34 25.28
N TRP A 381 6.62 -16.64 24.21
CA TRP A 381 6.07 -16.83 22.87
C TRP A 381 5.29 -18.14 22.68
N ASN A 382 3.99 -18.06 22.96
CA ASN A 382 3.03 -19.10 22.61
C ASN A 382 2.82 -19.21 21.08
N PRO A 383 2.30 -20.35 20.54
CA PRO A 383 2.00 -20.51 19.12
C PRO A 383 1.11 -19.41 18.51
N ARG A 384 0.26 -18.77 19.34
CA ARG A 384 -0.55 -17.59 18.96
C ARG A 384 0.31 -16.38 18.55
N VAL A 385 1.45 -16.18 19.22
CA VAL A 385 2.42 -15.11 18.93
C VAL A 385 3.18 -15.40 17.64
N ILE A 386 3.56 -16.67 17.42
CA ILE A 386 4.20 -17.10 16.17
C ILE A 386 3.23 -16.91 14.98
N PHE A 387 1.96 -17.29 15.14
CA PHE A 387 0.92 -17.03 14.15
C PHE A 387 0.72 -15.53 13.89
N LEU A 388 0.70 -14.70 14.95
CA LEU A 388 0.65 -13.23 14.85
C LEU A 388 1.82 -12.66 14.03
N VAL A 389 3.05 -13.13 14.26
CA VAL A 389 4.25 -12.70 13.53
C VAL A 389 4.14 -13.01 12.03
N VAL A 390 3.77 -14.25 11.68
CA VAL A 390 3.58 -14.66 10.28
C VAL A 390 2.42 -13.90 9.63
N TRP A 391 1.33 -13.66 10.37
CA TRP A 391 0.18 -12.91 9.89
C TRP A 391 0.50 -11.44 9.60
N TYR A 392 1.25 -10.78 10.50
CA TYR A 392 1.66 -9.39 10.28
C TYR A 392 2.65 -9.26 9.11
N ALA A 393 3.56 -10.22 8.93
CA ALA A 393 4.43 -10.27 7.76
C ALA A 393 3.62 -10.34 6.44
N LEU A 394 2.65 -11.26 6.36
CA LEU A 394 1.74 -11.39 5.23
C LEU A 394 0.94 -10.10 4.97
N ARG A 395 0.36 -9.52 6.03
CA ARG A 395 -0.38 -8.25 6.00
C ARG A 395 0.47 -7.12 5.44
N THR A 396 1.71 -6.97 5.90
CA THR A 396 2.64 -5.92 5.45
C THR A 396 3.00 -6.09 3.98
N GLY A 397 3.35 -7.31 3.56
CA GLY A 397 3.65 -7.60 2.14
C GLY A 397 2.48 -7.28 1.21
N ILE A 398 1.25 -7.68 1.58
CA ILE A 398 0.03 -7.35 0.85
C ILE A 398 -0.21 -5.83 0.84
N ASN A 399 -0.08 -5.16 1.98
CA ASN A 399 -0.31 -3.72 2.09
C ASN A 399 0.65 -2.86 1.23
N CYS A 400 1.88 -3.31 1.02
CA CYS A 400 2.83 -2.67 0.11
C CYS A 400 2.54 -3.03 -1.36
N LEU A 401 2.15 -4.28 -1.65
CA LEU A 401 1.75 -4.70 -3.01
C LEU A 401 0.55 -3.90 -3.51
N LEU A 402 -0.41 -3.63 -2.62
CA LEU A 402 -1.56 -2.77 -2.90
C LEU A 402 -1.15 -1.33 -3.21
N MET A 403 -0.19 -0.76 -2.48
CA MET A 403 0.31 0.61 -2.78
C MET A 403 1.06 0.70 -4.11
N LYS A 404 1.71 -0.38 -4.57
CA LYS A 404 2.37 -0.39 -5.88
C LYS A 404 1.42 -0.66 -7.06
N ARG A 405 0.37 -1.47 -6.87
CA ARG A 405 -0.50 -1.94 -7.98
C ARG A 405 -1.90 -1.30 -8.01
N LEU A 406 -2.44 -0.92 -6.86
CA LEU A 406 -3.69 -0.16 -6.73
C LEU A 406 -3.37 1.28 -6.32
N ASP A 407 -4.38 2.14 -6.35
CA ASP A 407 -4.22 3.50 -5.84
C ASP A 407 -4.46 3.58 -4.33
N CYS A 408 -3.86 4.57 -3.67
CA CYS A 408 -4.04 4.81 -2.23
C CYS A 408 -5.53 4.96 -1.83
N VAL A 409 -6.35 5.43 -2.76
CA VAL A 409 -7.82 5.53 -2.69
C VAL A 409 -8.49 4.16 -2.48
N TRP A 410 -8.12 3.15 -3.28
CA TRP A 410 -8.69 1.80 -3.19
C TRP A 410 -8.25 1.08 -1.91
N LYS A 411 -7.01 1.30 -1.47
CA LYS A 411 -6.55 0.88 -0.15
C LYS A 411 -7.38 1.54 0.97
N GLY A 412 -7.70 2.83 0.81
CA GLY A 412 -8.64 3.54 1.68
C GLY A 412 -10.00 2.85 1.81
N ILE A 413 -10.64 2.51 0.69
CA ILE A 413 -11.92 1.80 0.68
C ILE A 413 -11.80 0.42 1.34
N ALA A 414 -10.76 -0.36 1.01
CA ALA A 414 -10.54 -1.68 1.60
C ALA A 414 -10.40 -1.60 3.14
N ASP A 415 -9.56 -0.67 3.62
CA ASP A 415 -9.33 -0.39 5.05
C ASP A 415 -10.63 -0.02 5.80
N THR A 416 -11.62 0.59 5.12
CA THR A 416 -12.92 0.97 5.68
C THR A 416 -13.93 -0.18 5.62
N VAL A 417 -14.08 -0.88 4.49
CA VAL A 417 -14.97 -2.05 4.38
C VAL A 417 -14.54 -3.15 5.36
N ALA A 418 -13.23 -3.28 5.60
CA ALA A 418 -12.68 -4.15 6.63
C ALA A 418 -13.23 -3.86 8.04
N THR A 419 -13.66 -2.64 8.39
CA THR A 419 -14.16 -2.31 9.75
C THR A 419 -15.37 -3.16 10.14
N LEU A 420 -16.29 -3.41 9.22
CA LEU A 420 -17.46 -4.27 9.44
C LEU A 420 -17.04 -5.72 9.65
N PHE A 421 -16.12 -6.22 8.84
CA PHE A 421 -15.59 -7.57 8.99
C PHE A 421 -14.76 -7.76 10.26
N VAL A 422 -14.05 -6.74 10.75
CA VAL A 422 -13.39 -6.78 12.08
C VAL A 422 -14.41 -7.11 13.16
N TYR A 423 -15.53 -6.37 13.20
CA TYR A 423 -16.58 -6.55 14.19
C TYR A 423 -17.29 -7.91 14.06
N ILE A 424 -17.60 -8.33 12.82
CA ILE A 424 -18.21 -9.64 12.56
C ILE A 424 -17.28 -10.78 13.01
N TYR A 425 -15.98 -10.72 12.71
CA TYR A 425 -15.02 -11.75 13.13
C TYR A 425 -14.80 -11.77 14.64
N ALA A 426 -14.79 -10.62 15.32
CA ALA A 426 -14.67 -10.55 16.78
C ALA A 426 -15.76 -11.41 17.46
N ILE A 427 -17.01 -11.28 17.00
CA ILE A 427 -18.14 -12.07 17.52
C ILE A 427 -18.10 -13.52 17.02
N THR A 428 -17.96 -13.73 15.70
CA THR A 428 -18.19 -15.06 15.08
C THR A 428 -17.02 -16.03 15.17
N ILE A 429 -15.77 -15.54 15.14
CA ILE A 429 -14.56 -16.37 15.12
C ILE A 429 -13.88 -16.34 16.50
N PHE A 430 -13.80 -15.15 17.11
CA PHE A 430 -13.09 -14.96 18.38
C PHE A 430 -14.01 -15.05 19.61
N GLY A 431 -15.32 -15.19 19.41
CA GLY A 431 -16.29 -15.46 20.47
C GLY A 431 -16.52 -14.29 21.44
N GLU A 432 -16.17 -13.06 21.05
CA GLU A 432 -16.49 -11.88 21.86
C GLU A 432 -18.02 -11.72 21.92
N ALA A 433 -18.57 -11.64 23.14
CA ALA A 433 -20.01 -11.51 23.31
C ALA A 433 -20.51 -10.18 22.69
N PRO A 434 -21.61 -10.18 21.91
CA PRO A 434 -22.19 -8.96 21.39
C PRO A 434 -22.65 -8.08 22.56
N GLY A 435 -21.90 -7.00 22.80
CA GLY A 435 -22.19 -6.08 23.90
C GLY A 435 -23.56 -5.40 23.74
N LYS A 436 -24.06 -4.80 24.84
CA LYS A 436 -25.25 -3.95 24.78
C LYS A 436 -25.11 -2.90 23.67
N GLY A 437 -26.16 -2.71 22.89
CA GLY A 437 -26.15 -1.79 21.74
C GLY A 437 -25.43 -2.33 20.49
N ALA A 438 -25.26 -3.65 20.34
CA ALA A 438 -24.67 -4.27 19.14
C ALA A 438 -25.30 -3.76 17.83
N ASP A 439 -26.63 -3.70 17.73
CA ASP A 439 -27.34 -3.21 16.54
C ASP A 439 -26.96 -1.76 16.19
N LEU A 440 -26.83 -0.90 17.21
CA LEU A 440 -26.44 0.49 17.05
C LEU A 440 -24.95 0.62 16.66
N LYS A 441 -24.07 -0.22 17.22
CA LYS A 441 -22.66 -0.32 16.80
C LYS A 441 -22.56 -0.73 15.32
N VAL A 442 -23.32 -1.74 14.88
CA VAL A 442 -23.37 -2.16 13.46
C VAL A 442 -23.90 -1.04 12.56
N ALA A 443 -25.00 -0.37 12.95
CA ALA A 443 -25.56 0.74 12.19
C ALA A 443 -24.56 1.90 12.01
N LEU A 444 -23.79 2.24 13.05
CA LEU A 444 -22.73 3.26 12.97
C LEU A 444 -21.56 2.83 12.09
N ILE A 445 -21.16 1.56 12.13
CA ILE A 445 -20.10 1.02 11.25
C ILE A 445 -20.56 1.10 9.78
N LEU A 446 -21.82 0.76 9.48
CA LEU A 446 -22.40 0.92 8.15
C LEU A 446 -22.47 2.39 7.71
N ALA A 447 -22.87 3.30 8.62
CA ALA A 447 -22.87 4.74 8.35
C ALA A 447 -21.46 5.28 8.07
N ILE A 448 -20.44 4.80 8.79
CA ILE A 448 -19.02 5.10 8.52
C ILE A 448 -18.61 4.60 7.14
N ILE A 449 -18.94 3.37 6.76
CA ILE A 449 -18.62 2.81 5.43
C ILE A 449 -19.26 3.66 4.33
N VAL A 450 -20.56 3.96 4.43
CA VAL A 450 -21.27 4.81 3.46
C VAL A 450 -20.64 6.21 3.38
N THR A 451 -20.30 6.82 4.52
CA THR A 451 -19.69 8.16 4.58
C THR A 451 -18.31 8.18 3.91
N VAL A 452 -17.44 7.22 4.23
CA VAL A 452 -16.07 7.17 3.67
C VAL A 452 -16.07 6.79 2.19
N VAL A 453 -16.90 5.83 1.76
CA VAL A 453 -17.06 5.51 0.33
C VAL A 453 -17.58 6.73 -0.43
N SER A 454 -18.58 7.43 0.09
CA SER A 454 -19.08 8.68 -0.50
C SER A 454 -17.97 9.74 -0.59
N TYR A 455 -17.20 9.95 0.48
CA TYR A 455 -16.09 10.90 0.49
C TYR A 455 -15.03 10.56 -0.57
N VAL A 456 -14.65 9.28 -0.66
CA VAL A 456 -13.71 8.79 -1.68
C VAL A 456 -14.23 9.03 -3.09
N LEU A 457 -15.50 8.74 -3.37
CA LEU A 457 -16.09 8.98 -4.70
C LEU A 457 -16.03 10.47 -5.08
N THR A 458 -16.37 11.39 -4.16
CA THR A 458 -16.25 12.83 -4.42
C THR A 458 -14.81 13.32 -4.68
N LYS A 459 -13.78 12.54 -4.31
CA LYS A 459 -12.39 12.84 -4.67
C LYS A 459 -12.06 12.37 -6.09
N VAL A 460 -12.54 11.18 -6.46
CA VAL A 460 -12.34 10.61 -7.80
C VAL A 460 -12.94 11.51 -8.88
N ASP A 461 -14.15 12.03 -8.66
CA ASP A 461 -14.85 12.88 -9.64
C ASP A 461 -14.12 14.21 -9.88
N VAL A 462 -13.63 14.86 -8.82
CA VAL A 462 -12.86 16.12 -8.91
C VAL A 462 -11.56 15.92 -9.69
N SER A 463 -10.85 14.81 -9.47
CA SER A 463 -9.62 14.50 -10.21
C SER A 463 -9.88 14.21 -11.70
N GLN A 464 -11.04 13.66 -12.06
CA GLN A 464 -11.40 13.46 -13.46
C GLN A 464 -11.75 14.78 -14.16
N GLN A 465 -12.54 15.65 -13.52
CA GLN A 465 -12.92 16.96 -14.08
C GLN A 465 -11.72 17.89 -14.32
N GLN A 466 -10.72 17.87 -13.43
CA GLN A 466 -9.49 18.64 -13.63
C GLN A 466 -8.70 18.15 -14.86
N GLN A 467 -8.70 16.84 -15.14
CA GLN A 467 -8.00 16.27 -16.30
C GLN A 467 -8.71 16.57 -17.63
N THR A 468 -10.05 16.52 -17.68
CA THR A 468 -10.80 16.87 -18.90
C THR A 468 -10.64 18.34 -19.26
N ASN A 469 -10.75 19.24 -18.28
CA ASN A 469 -10.64 20.68 -18.54
C ASN A 469 -9.21 21.12 -18.93
N GLY A 470 -8.19 20.37 -18.51
CA GLY A 470 -6.81 20.55 -19.00
C GLY A 470 -6.65 20.10 -20.46
N SER A 471 -7.23 18.95 -20.82
CA SER A 471 -7.16 18.41 -22.18
C SER A 471 -7.92 19.23 -23.22
N GLU A 472 -8.99 19.94 -22.84
CA GLU A 472 -9.74 20.81 -23.76
C GLU A 472 -9.05 22.15 -24.04
N ARG A 473 -8.11 22.59 -23.17
CA ARG A 473 -7.36 23.84 -23.37
C ARG A 473 -6.24 23.74 -24.41
N PHE A 474 -5.80 22.52 -24.73
CA PHE A 474 -4.93 22.25 -25.87
C PHE A 474 -5.74 21.52 -26.95
N PRO A 475 -6.53 22.24 -27.78
CA PRO A 475 -7.10 21.62 -28.97
C PRO A 475 -5.94 21.09 -29.81
N ALA A 476 -5.95 19.78 -30.08
CA ALA A 476 -4.92 19.14 -30.89
C ALA A 476 -4.72 19.95 -32.18
N SER A 477 -3.50 20.46 -32.39
CA SER A 477 -3.16 21.15 -33.61
C SER A 477 -3.46 20.21 -34.77
N LYS A 478 -4.39 20.63 -35.64
CA LYS A 478 -4.70 19.88 -36.86
C LYS A 478 -3.37 19.60 -37.56
N PRO A 479 -3.09 18.36 -37.99
CA PRO A 479 -1.91 18.09 -38.78
C PRO A 479 -1.92 19.06 -39.96
N ALA A 480 -0.86 19.85 -40.09
CA ALA A 480 -0.77 20.87 -41.12
C ALA A 480 -1.01 20.19 -42.47
N ALA A 481 -2.00 20.66 -43.22
CA ALA A 481 -2.26 20.14 -44.55
C ALA A 481 -0.98 20.32 -45.37
N VAL A 482 -0.43 19.20 -45.87
CA VAL A 482 0.73 19.21 -46.75
C VAL A 482 0.38 20.08 -47.95
N VAL A 483 0.98 21.27 -48.01
CA VAL A 483 0.84 22.18 -49.14
C VAL A 483 1.50 21.49 -50.31
N SER A 484 0.69 21.00 -51.25
CA SER A 484 1.17 20.39 -52.48
C SER A 484 1.94 21.44 -53.28
N GLU A 485 3.25 21.24 -53.37
CA GLU A 485 4.18 22.17 -53.99
C GLU A 485 3.93 22.22 -55.50
N LYS A 486 3.22 23.25 -55.96
CA LYS A 486 2.99 23.47 -57.40
C LYS A 486 4.32 23.75 -58.10
N HIS A 487 4.65 22.91 -59.07
CA HIS A 487 5.76 23.16 -59.99
C HIS A 487 5.73 24.59 -60.56
N PRO A 488 6.87 25.30 -60.61
CA PRO A 488 6.97 26.55 -61.34
C PRO A 488 6.91 26.31 -62.85
N PRO A 489 6.37 27.25 -63.65
CA PRO A 489 6.32 27.12 -65.10
C PRO A 489 7.73 27.26 -65.74
N PRO A 490 7.96 26.67 -66.92
CA PRO A 490 9.24 26.77 -67.61
C PRO A 490 9.52 28.21 -68.08
N ARG A 491 10.78 28.64 -68.01
CA ARG A 491 11.22 29.93 -68.57
C ARG A 491 11.12 29.91 -70.10
N PRO A 492 10.77 31.04 -70.75
CA PRO A 492 10.91 31.18 -72.19
C PRO A 492 12.39 31.14 -72.59
N GLN A 493 12.68 30.49 -73.71
CA GLN A 493 14.00 30.54 -74.35
C GLN A 493 14.17 31.91 -75.01
N THR A 494 15.18 32.67 -74.60
CA THR A 494 15.69 33.80 -75.39
C THR A 494 16.52 33.24 -76.53
N VAL A 495 16.15 33.59 -77.76
CA VAL A 495 16.95 33.33 -78.96
C VAL A 495 17.89 34.52 -79.14
N ASP A 496 19.19 34.26 -79.13
CA ASP A 496 20.20 35.27 -79.49
C ASP A 496 20.33 35.35 -81.03
N VAL A 497 20.26 36.60 -81.53
CA VAL A 497 20.80 37.07 -82.83
C VAL A 497 21.41 38.44 -82.59
#